data_AF-A0A2S7TIA4-F1
#
_entry.id   AF-A0A2S7TIA4-F1
#
_cell.length_a   1.000
_cell.length_b   1.000
_cell.length_c   1.000
_cell.angle_alpha   90.00
_cell.angle_beta   90.00
_cell.angle_gamma   90.00
#
_symmetry.space_group_name_H-M   'P 1'
#
loop_
_entity.id
_entity.type
_entity.pdbx_description
1 polymer ?
#
loop_
_entity_poly.entity_id
_entity_poly.type
_entity_poly.pdbx_seq_one_letter_code
_entity_poly.pdbx_strand_id
1 'polypeptide(L)'
;MENVLKYFEFSDFFEDTSGTFSGNSISYSVLNEEHFLVFQKTQENKEIYTLFVAKYTAEKDIGKQQPLILELLVEQYDESNPEHRILLRKYKAY
;
A
#
# COMPACT_ATOMS: atom_id res chain seq x y z
N MET A 1 -0.85 -13.28 -2.86
CA MET A 1 -1.12 -11.83 -2.71
C MET A 1 -2.55 -11.43 -3.10
N GLU A 2 -3.12 -11.89 -4.22
CA GLU A 2 -4.47 -11.49 -4.66
C GLU A 2 -5.58 -11.63 -3.60
N ASN A 3 -5.55 -12.69 -2.80
CA ASN A 3 -6.56 -12.90 -1.74
C ASN A 3 -6.47 -11.85 -0.64
N VAL A 4 -5.25 -11.44 -0.26
CA VAL A 4 -5.02 -10.37 0.73
C VAL A 4 -5.55 -9.05 0.19
N LEU A 5 -5.22 -8.72 -1.05
CA LEU A 5 -5.67 -7.48 -1.69
C LEU A 5 -7.20 -7.41 -1.77
N LYS A 6 -7.86 -8.49 -2.23
CA LYS A 6 -9.32 -8.57 -2.27
C LYS A 6 -9.95 -8.48 -0.89
N TYR A 7 -9.41 -9.21 0.10
CA TYR A 7 -9.95 -9.23 1.46
C TYR A 7 -9.88 -7.86 2.14
N PHE A 8 -8.81 -7.10 1.90
CA PHE A 8 -8.61 -5.79 2.49
C PHE A 8 -8.99 -4.63 1.55
N GLU A 9 -9.74 -4.91 0.47
CA GLU A 9 -10.27 -3.90 -0.46
C GLU A 9 -9.18 -3.00 -1.05
N PHE A 10 -8.10 -3.60 -1.51
CA PHE A 10 -7.08 -2.91 -2.27
C PHE A 10 -7.51 -2.74 -3.73
N SER A 11 -7.11 -1.62 -4.33
CA SER A 11 -7.25 -1.36 -5.76
C SER A 11 -6.42 -2.34 -6.58
N ASP A 12 -6.70 -2.42 -7.89
CA ASP A 12 -5.74 -3.02 -8.81
C ASP A 12 -4.41 -2.26 -8.77
N PHE A 13 -3.33 -2.95 -9.16
CA PHE A 13 -2.03 -2.30 -9.29
C PHE A 13 -2.00 -1.36 -10.50
N PHE A 14 -1.50 -0.16 -10.29
CA PHE A 14 -1.27 0.84 -11.33
C PHE A 14 0.09 1.49 -11.14
N GLU A 15 0.60 2.13 -12.19
CA GLU A 15 1.91 2.77 -12.16
C GLU A 15 1.89 4.06 -11.32
N ASP A 16 2.88 4.21 -10.43
CA ASP A 16 3.09 5.45 -9.72
C ASP A 16 3.69 6.53 -10.65
N THR A 17 3.00 7.66 -10.77
CA THR A 17 3.49 8.85 -11.49
C THR A 17 3.86 10.00 -10.54
N SER A 18 3.67 9.82 -9.22
CA SER A 18 4.03 10.83 -8.21
C SER A 18 5.53 10.99 -7.99
N GLY A 19 6.31 9.94 -8.29
CA GLY A 19 7.73 9.83 -8.00
C GLY A 19 8.03 9.32 -6.59
N THR A 20 7.03 9.23 -5.70
CA THR A 20 7.19 8.76 -4.32
C THR A 20 7.62 7.29 -4.26
N PHE A 21 7.04 6.46 -5.13
CA PHE A 21 7.32 5.02 -5.16
C PHE A 21 8.29 4.67 -6.30
N SER A 22 9.11 5.64 -6.73
CA SER A 22 10.13 5.47 -7.79
C SER A 22 9.59 4.92 -9.11
N GLY A 23 8.34 5.25 -9.46
CA GLY A 23 7.71 4.73 -10.69
C GLY A 23 7.25 3.27 -10.61
N ASN A 24 7.30 2.67 -9.43
CA ASN A 24 6.86 1.28 -9.25
C ASN A 24 5.34 1.16 -9.28
N SER A 25 4.84 -0.04 -9.55
CA SER A 25 3.41 -0.30 -9.47
C SER A 25 2.96 -0.27 -8.01
N ILE A 26 1.87 0.46 -7.76
CA ILE A 26 1.26 0.57 -6.44
C ILE A 26 -0.20 0.14 -6.47
N SER A 27 -0.68 -0.30 -5.31
CA SER A 27 -2.07 -0.60 -5.05
C SER A 27 -2.42 0.01 -3.70
N TYR A 28 -3.60 0.61 -3.56
CA TYR A 28 -3.97 1.26 -2.30
C TYR A 28 -5.30 0.76 -1.76
N SER A 29 -5.50 0.98 -0.46
CA SER A 29 -6.78 0.79 0.17
C SER A 29 -7.08 1.93 1.13
N VAL A 30 -8.35 2.34 1.18
CA VAL A 30 -8.81 3.46 2.00
C VAL A 30 -8.89 3.03 3.47
N LEU A 31 -8.28 3.79 4.37
CA LEU A 31 -8.48 3.66 5.82
C LEU A 31 -9.51 4.67 6.32
N ASN A 32 -9.38 5.93 5.89
CA ASN A 32 -10.35 7.00 6.14
C ASN A 32 -10.22 8.09 5.06
N GLU A 33 -10.83 9.26 5.26
CA GLU A 33 -10.85 10.35 4.28
C GLU A 33 -9.46 10.84 3.84
N GLU A 34 -8.45 10.76 4.73
CA GLU A 34 -7.11 11.27 4.45
C GLU A 34 -6.01 10.19 4.49
N HIS A 35 -6.26 9.00 5.07
CA HIS A 35 -5.26 7.95 5.27
C HIS A 35 -5.54 6.73 4.41
N PHE A 36 -4.46 6.19 3.85
CA PHE A 36 -4.51 5.10 2.89
C PHE A 36 -3.38 4.11 3.19
N LEU A 37 -3.67 2.82 3.08
CA LEU A 37 -2.64 1.80 2.97
C LEU A 37 -2.17 1.73 1.53
N VAL A 38 -0.87 1.68 1.29
CA VAL A 38 -0.31 1.58 -0.05
C VAL A 38 0.67 0.42 -0.11
N PHE A 39 0.41 -0.54 -0.98
CA PHE A 39 1.38 -1.54 -1.39
C PHE A 39 2.18 -1.03 -2.57
N GLN A 40 3.49 -1.03 -2.43
CA GLN A 40 4.42 -0.90 -3.56
C GLN A 40 4.87 -2.29 -3.97
N LYS A 41 4.78 -2.59 -5.27
CA LYS A 41 5.32 -3.80 -5.89
C LYS A 41 6.63 -3.45 -6.58
N THR A 42 7.73 -4.00 -6.07
CA THR A 42 9.04 -3.91 -6.73
C THR A 42 9.46 -5.29 -7.26
N GLN A 43 10.32 -5.28 -8.28
CA GLN A 43 10.84 -6.49 -8.90
C GLN A 43 12.37 -6.48 -8.89
N GLU A 44 12.95 -6.80 -7.74
CA GLU A 44 14.41 -6.97 -7.58
C GLU A 44 14.75 -8.46 -7.42
N ASN A 45 14.64 -9.23 -8.51
CA ASN A 45 14.78 -10.70 -8.64
C ASN A 45 13.52 -11.53 -8.33
N LYS A 46 12.66 -11.07 -7.41
CA LYS A 46 11.33 -11.63 -7.14
C LYS A 46 10.35 -10.51 -6.86
N GLU A 47 9.05 -10.80 -6.88
CA GLU A 47 8.04 -9.83 -6.46
C GLU A 47 8.20 -9.55 -4.97
N ILE A 48 8.49 -8.29 -4.66
CA ILE A 48 8.59 -7.80 -3.29
C ILE A 48 7.48 -6.78 -3.11
N TYR A 49 6.74 -6.94 -2.03
CA TYR A 49 5.65 -6.04 -1.66
C TYR A 49 6.05 -5.29 -0.41
N THR A 50 6.03 -3.96 -0.46
CA THR A 50 6.29 -3.11 0.69
C THR A 50 5.01 -2.38 1.04
N LEU A 51 4.62 -2.44 2.32
CA LEU A 51 3.40 -1.81 2.81
C LEU A 51 3.73 -0.48 3.49
N PHE A 52 2.98 0.55 3.12
CA PHE A 52 3.06 1.89 3.68
C PHE A 52 1.70 2.35 4.21
N VAL A 53 1.73 3.31 5.12
CA VAL A 53 0.62 4.21 5.41
C VAL A 53 0.95 5.56 4.82
N ALA A 54 0.06 6.07 3.98
CA ALA A 54 0.20 7.36 3.34
C ALA A 54 -0.96 8.28 3.69
N LYS A 55 -0.66 9.56 3.95
CA LYS A 55 -1.66 10.61 4.09
C LYS A 55 -1.76 11.41 2.79
N TYR A 56 -2.96 11.53 2.23
CA TYR A 56 -3.25 12.36 1.08
C TYR A 56 -4.41 13.31 1.36
N THR A 57 -4.49 14.40 0.60
CA THR A 57 -5.64 15.32 0.63
C THR A 57 -6.90 14.69 0.04
N ALA A 58 -6.74 13.80 -0.93
CA ALA A 58 -7.84 13.05 -1.54
C ALA A 58 -7.32 11.75 -2.16
N GLU A 59 -8.19 10.75 -2.25
CA GLU A 59 -7.90 9.44 -2.88
C GLU A 59 -7.37 9.57 -4.32
N LYS A 60 -7.91 10.53 -5.09
CA LYS A 60 -7.51 10.77 -6.49
C LYS A 60 -6.04 11.18 -6.68
N ASP A 61 -5.39 11.61 -5.60
CA ASP A 61 -4.02 12.12 -5.59
C ASP A 61 -3.00 10.98 -5.43
N ILE A 62 -3.44 9.80 -4.96
CA ILE A 62 -2.60 8.62 -4.74
C ILE A 62 -1.96 8.20 -6.07
N GLY A 63 -0.64 8.08 -6.07
CA GLY A 63 0.14 7.73 -7.26
C GLY A 63 0.22 8.81 -8.33
N LYS A 64 -0.25 10.03 -8.06
CA LYS A 64 -0.12 11.20 -8.95
C LYS A 64 0.58 12.38 -8.29
N GLN A 65 0.41 12.54 -6.99
CA GLN A 65 1.07 13.54 -6.17
C GLN A 65 1.83 12.87 -5.04
N GLN A 66 2.78 13.59 -4.45
CA GLN A 66 3.48 13.09 -3.28
C GLN A 66 2.53 13.12 -2.06
N PRO A 67 2.56 12.11 -1.18
CA PRO A 67 1.77 12.11 0.04
C PRO A 67 2.26 13.22 0.98
N LEU A 68 1.35 13.71 1.83
CA LEU A 68 1.68 14.62 2.93
C LEU A 68 2.53 13.92 3.99
N ILE A 69 2.24 12.65 4.24
CA ILE A 69 2.97 11.79 5.18
C ILE A 69 3.10 10.42 4.54
N LEU A 70 4.29 9.82 4.59
CA LEU A 70 4.52 8.43 4.20
C LEU A 70 5.27 7.72 5.32
N GLU A 71 4.68 6.66 5.85
CA GLU A 71 5.28 5.81 6.87
C GLU A 71 5.39 4.38 6.35
N LEU A 72 6.57 3.79 6.49
CA LEU A 72 6.83 2.39 6.18
C LEU A 72 6.28 1.51 7.30
N LEU A 73 5.40 0.57 6.95
CA LEU A 73 4.86 -0.40 7.89
C LEU A 73 5.63 -1.71 7.87
N VAL A 74 5.82 -2.28 6.68
CA VAL A 74 6.44 -3.61 6.49
C VAL A 74 7.19 -3.63 5.17
N GLU A 75 8.48 -3.95 5.24
CA GLU A 75 9.25 -4.34 4.07
C GLU A 75 9.09 -5.84 3.79
N GLN A 76 9.06 -6.22 2.52
CA GLN A 76 8.93 -7.63 2.11
C GLN A 76 7.74 -8.34 2.74
N TYR A 77 6.56 -7.73 2.62
CA TYR A 77 5.30 -8.27 3.08
C TYR A 77 5.09 -9.71 2.57
N ASP A 78 5.11 -10.63 3.51
CA ASP A 78 4.75 -12.04 3.33
C ASP A 78 3.33 -12.32 3.87
N GLU A 79 2.42 -12.76 3.01
CA GLU A 79 1.05 -13.15 3.38
C GLU A 79 1.00 -14.40 4.27
N SER A 80 2.06 -15.22 4.26
CA SER A 80 2.21 -16.40 5.10
C SER A 80 2.62 -16.02 6.54
N ASN A 81 3.22 -14.83 6.74
CA ASN A 81 3.60 -14.34 8.06
C ASN A 81 2.37 -13.87 8.87
N PRO A 82 2.06 -14.49 10.03
CA PRO A 82 0.95 -14.05 10.88
C PRO A 82 1.03 -12.60 11.36
N GLU A 83 2.21 -12.09 11.67
CA GLU A 83 2.39 -10.72 12.18
C GLU A 83 1.99 -9.68 11.13
N HIS A 84 2.36 -9.92 9.88
CA HIS A 84 1.99 -9.07 8.74
C HIS A 84 0.47 -9.03 8.51
N ARG A 85 -0.21 -10.18 8.68
CA ARG A 85 -1.68 -10.24 8.60
C ARG A 85 -2.36 -9.52 9.76
N ILE A 86 -1.82 -9.65 10.97
CA ILE A 86 -2.34 -8.97 12.17
C ILE A 86 -2.19 -7.46 12.00
N LEU A 87 -1.09 -6.98 11.42
CA LEU A 87 -0.88 -5.57 11.17
C LEU A 87 -1.96 -4.98 10.24
N LEU A 88 -2.22 -5.59 9.09
CA LEU A 88 -3.30 -5.14 8.19
C LEU A 88 -4.65 -5.12 8.90
N ARG A 89 -4.98 -6.15 9.68
CA ARG A 89 -6.21 -6.19 10.47
C ARG A 89 -6.29 -5.05 11.47
N LYS A 90 -5.18 -4.68 12.12
CA LYS A 90 -5.13 -3.58 13.07
C LYS A 90 -5.49 -2.25 12.40
N TYR A 91 -5.02 -1.99 11.18
CA TYR A 91 -5.34 -0.75 10.47
C TYR A 91 -6.74 -0.74 9.86
N LYS A 92 -7.28 -1.90 9.49
CA LYS A 92 -8.62 -2.03 8.87
C LYS A 92 -9.78 -2.29 9.84
N ALA A 93 -9.50 -2.63 11.09
CA ALA A 93 -10.54 -2.88 12.11
C ALA A 93 -11.00 -1.63 12.86
N TYR A 94 -10.46 -0.45 12.52
CA TYR A 94 -10.92 0.86 12.98
C TYR A 94 -11.75 1.53 11.88
#